data_AF-A0A934CM54-F1
#
_entry.id   AF-A0A934CM54-F1
#
_cell.length_a   1.000
_cell.length_b   1.000
_cell.length_c   1.000
_cell.angle_alpha   90.00
_cell.angle_beta   90.00
_cell.angle_gamma   90.00
#
_symmetry.space_group_name_H-M   'P 1'
#
loop_
_entity.id
_entity.type
_entity.pdbx_description
1 polymer ?
#
loop_
_entity_poly.entity_id
_entity_poly.type
_entity_poly.pdbx_seq_one_letter_code
_entity_poly.pdbx_strand_id
1 'polypeptide(L)'
;YGYYYSWEILKGTAFKKWFHIMLGVMLNLFGTGLMFITNSWATYMMSPAGVAPTTGKLLSLYHAIYNPLWMPVNIHRLIANVCFGGFVVGAYAAVKFLGSKSEEERAHYDWMGYVGNFIGVGALIPLPFAGYWLGREIYSSSPVMGNIMMGGAFSWTFIIQAILIGMLFIGVNYYLWLGMGRIRGSERYTKFFKYLIFVIFMCFAVWLTPHNLPLSGEERAMIGEQYHPFSKYFGVMAAKNAVVNLIILATFFSFLIYRRSNKGEMVPFSEQGKSGKIGIFSAVIFCLLMLVSYAISLNFVELDANIKVFVKPIIRALYIQSFAICLAAYLTFKNKGKLGQAMLFAVTACIAVLYFWYYGFEVMQKANLVLRYLSVTQVSIVMSCLIMNAIIDVFMFRKAKLVGGIEWGKMPVRSQYALLLLCVVIVILMGLMGFIRSGLRMDWHIYGILQDTSQWAYTPSLAYMGRIVGLIVALFLGLVAFVFWLAGLGDKKEKAKEHEYGEVSTDYED
;
A
#
# COMPACT_ATOMS: atom_id res chain seq x y z
N TYR A 1 5.12 14.41 24.38
CA TYR A 1 5.71 15.44 25.25
C TYR A 1 7.23 15.50 25.14
N GLY A 2 7.95 14.46 25.59
CA GLY A 2 9.43 14.45 25.53
C GLY A 2 10.00 14.81 24.17
N TYR A 3 9.50 14.21 23.07
CA TYR A 3 9.90 14.59 21.71
C TYR A 3 9.67 16.09 21.44
N TYR A 4 8.45 16.60 21.59
CA TYR A 4 8.11 17.99 21.24
C TYR A 4 8.88 19.04 22.06
N TYR A 5 8.88 18.93 23.39
CA TYR A 5 9.41 19.99 24.27
C TYR A 5 10.92 19.93 24.50
N SER A 6 11.60 18.86 24.07
CA SER A 6 13.05 18.73 24.25
C SER A 6 13.88 19.27 23.08
N TRP A 7 13.25 19.80 22.02
CA TRP A 7 13.95 20.26 20.82
C TRP A 7 15.09 21.24 21.12
N GLU A 8 14.80 22.28 21.89
CA GLU A 8 15.77 23.32 22.27
C GLU A 8 16.93 22.79 23.11
N ILE A 9 16.67 21.78 23.96
CA ILE A 9 17.69 21.16 24.82
C ILE A 9 18.57 20.20 24.01
N LEU A 10 17.97 19.54 23.01
CA LEU A 10 18.57 18.47 22.21
C LEU A 10 19.11 18.94 20.84
N LYS A 11 19.11 20.26 20.55
CA LYS A 11 19.79 20.81 19.38
C LYS A 11 21.30 20.98 19.63
N GLY A 12 22.08 21.11 18.55
CA GLY A 12 23.50 21.50 18.58
C GLY A 12 24.54 20.38 18.41
N THR A 13 24.42 19.24 19.09
CA THR A 13 25.42 18.14 18.97
C THR A 13 24.84 16.90 18.28
N ALA A 14 25.71 16.12 17.63
CA ALA A 14 25.31 14.88 16.95
C ALA A 14 24.64 13.88 17.90
N PHE A 15 25.18 13.70 19.11
CA PHE A 15 24.59 12.83 20.13
C PHE A 15 23.18 13.26 20.51
N LYS A 16 22.97 14.55 20.81
CA LYS A 16 21.67 15.09 21.19
C LYS A 16 20.64 14.96 20.05
N LYS A 17 21.06 15.22 18.81
CA LYS A 17 20.23 14.99 17.61
C LYS A 17 19.79 13.53 17.50
N TRP A 18 20.71 12.59 17.65
CA TRP A 18 20.38 11.16 17.62
C TRP A 18 19.47 10.73 18.77
N PHE A 19 19.67 11.29 19.96
CA PHE A 19 18.77 11.07 21.10
C PHE A 19 17.35 11.58 20.81
N HIS A 20 17.21 12.76 20.22
CA HIS A 20 15.90 13.28 19.82
C HIS A 20 15.24 12.41 18.74
N ILE A 21 16.00 11.91 17.75
CA ILE A 21 15.50 10.95 16.77
C ILE A 21 15.05 9.66 17.46
N MET A 22 15.81 9.16 18.43
CA MET A 22 15.45 7.98 19.21
C MET A 22 14.12 8.17 19.95
N LEU A 23 13.86 9.34 20.53
CA LEU A 23 12.55 9.64 21.15
C LEU A 23 11.40 9.52 20.13
N GLY A 24 11.60 9.96 18.89
CA GLY A 24 10.64 9.79 17.81
C GLY A 24 10.43 8.32 17.41
N VAL A 25 11.51 7.54 17.35
CA VAL A 25 11.44 6.09 17.10
C VAL A 25 10.69 5.38 18.22
N MET A 26 10.97 5.71 19.48
CA MET A 26 10.26 5.15 20.64
C MET A 26 8.78 5.50 20.61
N LEU A 27 8.40 6.74 20.28
CA LEU A 27 6.99 7.11 20.14
C LEU A 27 6.25 6.21 19.14
N ASN A 28 6.87 5.92 18.00
CA ASN A 28 6.30 5.02 17.00
C ASN A 28 6.25 3.56 17.49
N LEU A 29 7.28 3.10 18.22
CA LEU A 29 7.31 1.77 18.82
C LEU A 29 6.16 1.59 19.83
N PHE A 30 5.97 2.55 20.75
CA PHE A 30 4.87 2.54 21.72
C PHE A 30 3.51 2.61 21.04
N GLY A 31 3.33 3.50 20.05
CA GLY A 31 2.09 3.60 19.27
C GLY A 31 1.76 2.29 18.55
N THR A 32 2.78 1.63 17.98
CA THR A 32 2.63 0.31 17.35
C THR A 32 2.27 -0.75 18.38
N GLY A 33 2.89 -0.74 19.56
CA GLY A 33 2.56 -1.64 20.67
C GLY A 33 1.11 -1.51 21.14
N LEU A 34 0.61 -0.30 21.33
CA LEU A 34 -0.80 -0.05 21.66
C LEU A 34 -1.75 -0.57 20.58
N MET A 35 -1.41 -0.36 19.31
CA MET A 35 -2.18 -0.92 18.21
C MET A 35 -2.19 -2.46 18.27
N PHE A 36 -1.05 -3.09 18.53
CA PHE A 36 -0.94 -4.56 18.60
C PHE A 36 -1.78 -5.13 19.74
N ILE A 37 -1.78 -4.47 20.91
CA ILE A 37 -2.62 -4.84 22.05
C ILE A 37 -4.10 -4.73 21.65
N THR A 38 -4.51 -3.59 21.08
CA THR A 38 -5.92 -3.41 20.70
C THR A 38 -6.38 -4.37 19.60
N ASN A 39 -5.48 -4.75 18.70
CA ASN A 39 -5.74 -5.76 17.68
C ASN A 39 -5.95 -7.14 18.28
N SER A 40 -5.35 -7.47 19.42
CA SER A 40 -5.56 -8.79 20.05
C SER A 40 -7.03 -9.02 20.40
N TRP A 41 -7.72 -8.01 20.95
CA TRP A 41 -9.16 -8.07 21.20
C TRP A 41 -9.96 -8.14 19.90
N ALA A 42 -9.63 -7.29 18.93
CA ALA A 42 -10.35 -7.23 17.66
C ALA A 42 -10.29 -8.56 16.89
N THR A 43 -9.12 -9.20 16.87
CA THR A 43 -8.92 -10.47 16.17
C THR A 43 -9.39 -11.67 16.98
N TYR A 44 -9.32 -11.62 18.30
CA TYR A 44 -9.91 -12.66 19.16
C TYR A 44 -11.42 -12.80 18.94
N MET A 45 -12.13 -11.69 18.76
CA MET A 45 -13.56 -11.73 18.42
C MET A 45 -13.86 -12.43 17.08
N MET A 46 -12.90 -12.44 16.14
CA MET A 46 -13.08 -13.05 14.81
C MET A 46 -12.58 -14.49 14.74
N SER A 47 -11.45 -14.77 15.37
CA SER A 47 -10.81 -16.09 15.37
C SER A 47 -10.40 -16.43 16.80
N PRO A 48 -11.35 -16.74 17.69
CA PRO A 48 -11.00 -17.04 19.08
C PRO A 48 -10.14 -18.31 19.15
N ALA A 49 -9.12 -18.26 20.00
CA ALA A 49 -8.21 -19.37 20.26
C ALA A 49 -7.83 -19.39 21.74
N GLY A 50 -7.32 -20.52 22.23
CA GLY A 50 -6.96 -20.66 23.64
C GLY A 50 -8.16 -20.69 24.60
N VAL A 51 -9.35 -21.08 24.12
CA VAL A 51 -10.57 -21.20 24.93
C VAL A 51 -11.29 -22.52 24.66
N ALA A 52 -11.99 -23.03 25.67
CA ALA A 52 -12.82 -24.22 25.54
C ALA A 52 -14.10 -23.87 24.74
N PRO A 53 -14.38 -24.53 23.60
CA PRO A 53 -15.48 -24.13 22.71
C PRO A 53 -16.88 -24.15 23.38
N THR A 54 -17.11 -25.08 24.30
CA THR A 54 -18.43 -25.28 24.92
C THR A 54 -18.65 -24.46 26.18
N THR A 55 -17.59 -24.18 26.96
CA THR A 55 -17.70 -23.49 28.25
C THR A 55 -17.20 -22.05 28.20
N GLY A 56 -16.53 -21.64 27.12
CA GLY A 56 -15.88 -20.34 27.00
C GLY A 56 -14.70 -20.15 27.96
N LYS A 57 -14.32 -21.17 28.73
CA LYS A 57 -13.24 -21.08 29.72
C LYS A 57 -11.91 -20.82 29.03
N LEU A 58 -11.17 -19.82 29.50
CA LEU A 58 -9.81 -19.54 29.04
C LEU A 58 -8.88 -20.70 29.38
N LEU A 59 -8.26 -21.27 28.36
CA LEU A 59 -7.27 -22.34 28.44
C LEU A 59 -5.85 -21.81 28.30
N SER A 60 -5.64 -20.81 27.42
CA SER A 60 -4.34 -20.20 27.19
C SER A 60 -4.48 -18.73 26.80
N LEU A 61 -3.98 -17.85 27.68
CA LEU A 61 -3.90 -16.41 27.41
C LEU A 61 -3.02 -16.10 26.19
N TYR A 62 -1.92 -16.85 26.03
CA TYR A 62 -1.03 -16.67 24.89
C TYR A 62 -1.75 -16.92 23.57
N HIS A 63 -2.51 -18.02 23.45
CA HIS A 63 -3.26 -18.31 22.23
C HIS A 63 -4.47 -17.39 22.02
N ALA A 64 -5.07 -16.87 23.10
CA ALA A 64 -6.12 -15.85 22.97
C ALA A 64 -5.58 -14.55 22.35
N ILE A 65 -4.37 -14.13 22.75
CA ILE A 65 -3.70 -12.94 22.19
C ILE A 65 -3.12 -13.22 20.81
N TYR A 66 -2.27 -14.25 20.69
CA TYR A 66 -1.61 -14.68 19.45
C TYR A 66 -2.52 -15.64 18.67
N ASN A 67 -3.71 -15.17 18.35
CA ASN A 67 -4.67 -15.91 17.52
C ASN A 67 -4.29 -15.81 16.02
N PRO A 68 -4.85 -16.68 15.14
CA PRO A 68 -4.45 -16.77 13.73
C PRO A 68 -4.49 -15.45 12.96
N LEU A 69 -5.39 -14.52 13.33
CA LEU A 69 -5.56 -13.24 12.65
C LEU A 69 -4.73 -12.10 13.26
N TRP A 70 -4.10 -12.28 14.42
CA TRP A 70 -3.43 -11.21 15.16
C TRP A 70 -2.28 -10.56 14.36
N MET A 71 -1.29 -11.35 13.93
CA MET A 71 -0.17 -10.84 13.14
C MET A 71 -0.57 -10.33 11.75
N PRO A 72 -1.42 -11.02 10.98
CA PRO A 72 -1.92 -10.51 9.70
C PRO A 72 -2.60 -9.14 9.83
N VAL A 73 -3.47 -8.95 10.84
CA VAL A 73 -4.13 -7.66 11.08
C VAL A 73 -3.14 -6.60 11.54
N ASN A 74 -2.19 -6.94 12.40
CA ASN A 74 -1.15 -6.02 12.87
C ASN A 74 -0.33 -5.46 11.71
N ILE A 75 0.17 -6.32 10.83
CA ILE A 75 0.98 -5.92 9.68
C ILE A 75 0.15 -5.11 8.68
N HIS A 76 -1.08 -5.55 8.37
CA HIS A 76 -1.96 -4.80 7.47
C HIS A 76 -2.28 -3.42 8.01
N ARG A 77 -2.67 -3.30 9.30
CA ARG A 77 -2.99 -2.00 9.92
C ARG A 77 -1.78 -1.09 10.06
N LEU A 78 -0.60 -1.64 10.36
CA LEU A 78 0.63 -0.84 10.43
C LEU A 78 0.90 -0.16 9.08
N ILE A 79 0.89 -0.93 8.01
CA ILE A 79 1.12 -0.41 6.65
C ILE A 79 0.00 0.56 6.24
N ALA A 80 -1.27 0.21 6.52
CA ALA A 80 -2.41 1.07 6.23
C ALA A 80 -2.33 2.41 6.97
N ASN A 81 -1.91 2.42 8.23
CA ASN A 81 -1.75 3.64 9.03
C ASN A 81 -0.62 4.54 8.51
N VAL A 82 0.48 3.97 8.02
CA VAL A 82 1.56 4.75 7.36
C VAL A 82 1.03 5.36 6.05
N CYS A 83 0.30 4.59 5.26
CA CYS A 83 -0.33 5.05 4.02
C CYS A 83 -1.30 6.22 4.29
N PHE A 84 -2.19 6.03 5.26
CA PHE A 84 -3.12 7.02 5.77
C PHE A 84 -2.42 8.30 6.24
N GLY A 85 -1.43 8.18 7.13
CA GLY A 85 -0.69 9.34 7.64
C GLY A 85 -0.01 10.13 6.54
N GLY A 86 0.60 9.45 5.56
CA GLY A 86 1.22 10.11 4.39
C GLY A 86 0.22 10.94 3.58
N PHE A 87 -0.96 10.41 3.30
CA PHE A 87 -1.99 11.15 2.55
C PHE A 87 -2.66 12.25 3.36
N VAL A 88 -2.79 12.11 4.68
CA VAL A 88 -3.27 13.21 5.55
C VAL A 88 -2.25 14.36 5.57
N VAL A 89 -0.96 14.06 5.71
CA VAL A 89 0.13 15.06 5.60
C VAL A 89 0.10 15.73 4.22
N GLY A 90 -0.12 14.95 3.15
CA GLY A 90 -0.30 15.48 1.79
C GLY A 90 -1.48 16.44 1.68
N ALA A 91 -2.63 16.11 2.26
CA ALA A 91 -3.81 16.98 2.25
C ALA A 91 -3.60 18.25 3.07
N TYR A 92 -2.94 18.18 4.23
CA TYR A 92 -2.57 19.37 5.00
C TYR A 92 -1.69 20.31 4.16
N ALA A 93 -0.66 19.75 3.55
CA ALA A 93 0.24 20.48 2.67
C ALA A 93 -0.51 21.11 1.48
N ALA A 94 -1.48 20.40 0.89
CA ALA A 94 -2.31 20.91 -0.18
C ALA A 94 -3.14 22.13 0.24
N VAL A 95 -3.83 22.06 1.39
CA VAL A 95 -4.61 23.19 1.91
C VAL A 95 -3.72 24.40 2.15
N LYS A 96 -2.55 24.19 2.77
CA LYS A 96 -1.61 25.26 3.08
C LYS A 96 -0.93 25.82 1.83
N PHE A 97 -0.59 24.99 0.84
CA PHE A 97 -0.09 25.44 -0.46
C PHE A 97 -1.10 26.35 -1.16
N LEU A 98 -2.38 25.97 -1.18
CA LEU A 98 -3.45 26.77 -1.81
C LEU A 98 -3.71 28.10 -1.08
N GLY A 99 -3.48 28.15 0.23
CA GLY A 99 -3.62 29.35 1.05
C GLY A 99 -2.35 30.21 1.18
N SER A 100 -1.21 29.73 0.67
CA SER A 100 0.08 30.41 0.81
C SER A 100 0.12 31.73 0.04
N LYS A 101 0.74 32.76 0.64
CA LYS A 101 0.87 34.09 0.02
C LYS A 101 2.29 34.38 -0.48
N SER A 102 3.31 33.74 0.12
CA SER A 102 4.70 33.90 -0.29
C SER A 102 5.20 32.70 -1.12
N GLU A 103 6.19 32.94 -1.97
CA GLU A 103 6.80 31.85 -2.75
C GLU A 103 7.52 30.82 -1.86
N GLU A 104 8.12 31.27 -0.76
CA GLU A 104 8.81 30.41 0.19
C GLU A 104 7.85 29.45 0.92
N GLU A 105 6.72 29.98 1.41
CA GLU A 105 5.69 29.17 2.07
C GLU A 105 5.12 28.14 1.08
N ARG A 106 4.86 28.57 -0.15
CA ARG A 106 4.41 27.69 -1.22
C ARG A 106 5.42 26.59 -1.52
N ALA A 107 6.72 26.91 -1.55
CA ALA A 107 7.80 25.95 -1.75
C ALA A 107 7.90 24.94 -0.60
N HIS A 108 7.75 25.39 0.65
CA HIS A 108 7.74 24.53 1.82
C HIS A 108 6.60 23.50 1.77
N TYR A 109 5.37 23.96 1.53
CA TYR A 109 4.22 23.05 1.46
C TYR A 109 4.23 22.18 0.22
N ASP A 110 4.88 22.61 -0.87
CA ASP A 110 5.11 21.75 -2.02
C ASP A 110 6.04 20.56 -1.70
N TRP A 111 7.11 20.83 -0.94
CA TRP A 111 7.99 19.80 -0.40
C TRP A 111 7.26 18.87 0.56
N MET A 112 6.47 19.43 1.49
CA MET A 112 5.70 18.65 2.45
C MET A 112 4.69 17.73 1.74
N GLY A 113 4.00 18.24 0.71
CA GLY A 113 3.06 17.46 -0.10
C GLY A 113 3.74 16.31 -0.84
N TYR A 114 4.95 16.56 -1.35
CA TYR A 114 5.76 15.51 -1.98
C TYR A 114 6.18 14.42 -0.98
N VAL A 115 6.64 14.80 0.21
CA VAL A 115 7.05 13.86 1.26
C VAL A 115 5.85 13.05 1.75
N GLY A 116 4.70 13.69 1.98
CA GLY A 116 3.46 13.03 2.37
C GLY A 116 3.02 12.01 1.33
N ASN A 117 2.96 12.41 0.06
CA ASN A 117 2.65 11.47 -1.03
C ASN A 117 3.68 10.34 -1.11
N PHE A 118 4.98 10.62 -0.99
CA PHE A 118 6.02 9.60 -1.03
C PHE A 118 5.86 8.54 0.08
N ILE A 119 5.59 8.97 1.32
CA ILE A 119 5.30 8.06 2.44
C ILE A 119 4.03 7.26 2.16
N GLY A 120 2.97 7.94 1.73
CA GLY A 120 1.67 7.33 1.41
C GLY A 120 1.78 6.22 0.37
N VAL A 121 2.50 6.50 -0.72
CA VAL A 121 2.76 5.57 -1.83
C VAL A 121 3.66 4.43 -1.42
N GLY A 122 4.73 4.73 -0.68
CA GLY A 122 5.67 3.72 -0.18
C GLY A 122 4.97 2.66 0.66
N ALA A 123 3.96 3.05 1.44
CA ALA A 123 3.11 2.13 2.19
C ALA A 123 1.95 1.54 1.36
N LEU A 124 1.41 2.27 0.39
CA LEU A 124 0.34 1.78 -0.50
C LEU A 124 0.80 0.59 -1.36
N ILE A 125 2.04 0.61 -1.85
CA ILE A 125 2.59 -0.46 -2.71
C ILE A 125 2.52 -1.85 -2.04
N PRO A 126 3.02 -2.04 -0.80
CA PRO A 126 2.93 -3.34 -0.11
C PRO A 126 1.56 -3.61 0.54
N LEU A 127 0.67 -2.62 0.65
CA LEU A 127 -0.60 -2.77 1.36
C LEU A 127 -1.54 -3.84 0.76
N PRO A 128 -1.75 -3.95 -0.56
CA PRO A 128 -2.52 -5.04 -1.16
C PRO A 128 -2.01 -6.43 -0.78
N PHE A 129 -0.70 -6.58 -0.61
CA PHE A 129 -0.09 -7.85 -0.23
C PHE A 129 -0.39 -8.22 1.22
N ALA A 130 -0.29 -7.25 2.13
CA ALA A 130 -0.69 -7.45 3.53
C ALA A 130 -2.20 -7.74 3.64
N GLY A 131 -3.02 -7.07 2.83
CA GLY A 131 -4.46 -7.35 2.74
C GLY A 131 -4.78 -8.74 2.22
N TYR A 132 -4.05 -9.21 1.21
CA TYR A 132 -4.17 -10.58 0.70
C TYR A 132 -3.80 -11.62 1.75
N TRP A 133 -2.68 -11.41 2.48
CA TRP A 133 -2.30 -12.30 3.57
C TRP A 133 -3.40 -12.37 4.64
N LEU A 134 -3.92 -11.21 5.07
CA LEU A 134 -5.05 -11.16 5.99
C LEU A 134 -6.27 -11.92 5.45
N GLY A 135 -6.66 -11.69 4.19
CA GLY A 135 -7.78 -12.39 3.56
C GLY A 135 -7.59 -13.91 3.57
N ARG A 136 -6.40 -14.40 3.24
CA ARG A 136 -6.07 -15.85 3.27
C ARG A 136 -6.26 -16.43 4.68
N GLU A 137 -5.81 -15.74 5.71
CA GLU A 137 -5.92 -16.23 7.09
C GLU A 137 -7.37 -16.21 7.58
N ILE A 138 -8.18 -15.24 7.15
CA ILE A 138 -9.63 -15.25 7.41
C ILE A 138 -10.26 -16.50 6.79
N TYR A 139 -9.99 -16.78 5.51
CA TYR A 139 -10.46 -17.99 4.84
C TYR A 139 -10.01 -19.29 5.52
N SER A 140 -8.78 -19.32 6.03
CA SER A 140 -8.20 -20.50 6.67
C SER A 140 -8.76 -20.69 8.09
N SER A 141 -9.15 -19.60 8.76
CA SER A 141 -9.77 -19.62 10.08
C SER A 141 -11.26 -19.99 9.99
N SER A 142 -11.98 -19.47 9.00
CA SER A 142 -13.38 -19.80 8.76
C SER A 142 -13.73 -19.70 7.26
N PRO A 143 -14.05 -20.83 6.60
CA PRO A 143 -14.58 -20.81 5.24
C PRO A 143 -15.88 -20.00 5.12
N VAL A 144 -16.69 -19.96 6.19
CA VAL A 144 -17.94 -19.18 6.24
C VAL A 144 -17.63 -17.69 6.14
N MET A 145 -16.72 -17.17 6.98
CA MET A 145 -16.30 -15.76 6.90
C MET A 145 -15.71 -15.45 5.53
N GLY A 146 -14.82 -16.30 5.03
CA GLY A 146 -14.20 -16.12 3.71
C GLY A 146 -15.23 -16.03 2.58
N ASN A 147 -16.21 -16.95 2.56
CA ASN A 147 -17.27 -16.95 1.55
C ASN A 147 -18.15 -15.70 1.63
N ILE A 148 -18.53 -15.27 2.84
CA ILE A 148 -19.30 -14.05 3.08
C ILE A 148 -18.54 -12.80 2.61
N MET A 149 -17.22 -12.79 2.80
CA MET A 149 -16.31 -11.72 2.40
C MET A 149 -16.29 -11.50 0.87
N MET A 150 -16.01 -12.54 0.08
CA MET A 150 -15.73 -12.39 -1.35
C MET A 150 -16.89 -12.74 -2.28
N GLY A 151 -17.79 -13.64 -1.86
CA GLY A 151 -18.89 -14.15 -2.69
C GLY A 151 -20.29 -13.88 -2.10
N GLY A 152 -20.38 -13.56 -0.82
CA GLY A 152 -21.64 -13.33 -0.10
C GLY A 152 -21.97 -11.85 0.10
N ALA A 153 -22.55 -11.54 1.26
CA ALA A 153 -23.13 -10.23 1.58
C ALA A 153 -22.16 -9.03 1.44
N PHE A 154 -20.85 -9.25 1.62
CA PHE A 154 -19.85 -8.18 1.52
C PHE A 154 -19.15 -8.10 0.15
N SER A 155 -19.47 -8.98 -0.81
CA SER A 155 -18.82 -8.98 -2.13
C SER A 155 -18.85 -7.60 -2.83
N TRP A 156 -19.98 -6.88 -2.77
CA TRP A 156 -20.11 -5.52 -3.30
C TRP A 156 -19.29 -4.49 -2.54
N THR A 157 -19.15 -4.64 -1.21
CA THR A 157 -18.25 -3.78 -0.44
C THR A 157 -16.79 -3.98 -0.82
N PHE A 158 -16.39 -5.19 -1.21
CA PHE A 158 -15.07 -5.46 -1.78
C PHE A 158 -14.88 -4.87 -3.17
N ILE A 159 -15.94 -4.76 -3.97
CA ILE A 159 -15.89 -4.02 -5.25
C ILE A 159 -15.68 -2.53 -4.97
N ILE A 160 -16.42 -1.94 -4.03
CA ILE A 160 -16.21 -0.55 -3.60
C ILE A 160 -14.78 -0.35 -3.09
N GLN A 161 -14.27 -1.28 -2.30
CA GLN A 161 -12.88 -1.26 -1.84
C GLN A 161 -11.89 -1.25 -3.02
N ALA A 162 -12.10 -2.07 -4.04
CA ALA A 162 -11.27 -2.11 -5.24
C ALA A 162 -11.30 -0.77 -6.01
N ILE A 163 -12.49 -0.15 -6.13
CA ILE A 163 -12.64 1.20 -6.71
C ILE A 163 -11.76 2.20 -5.96
N LEU A 164 -11.87 2.25 -4.63
CA LEU A 164 -11.12 3.19 -3.80
C LEU A 164 -9.61 2.95 -3.91
N ILE A 165 -9.14 1.70 -3.88
CA ILE A 165 -7.72 1.40 -4.05
C ILE A 165 -7.21 1.82 -5.44
N GLY A 166 -7.98 1.57 -6.49
CA GLY A 166 -7.61 2.01 -7.84
C GLY A 166 -7.56 3.54 -7.96
N MET A 167 -8.49 4.26 -7.33
CA MET A 167 -8.44 5.72 -7.23
C MET A 167 -7.17 6.20 -6.52
N LEU A 168 -6.73 5.52 -5.46
CA LEU A 168 -5.46 5.87 -4.80
C LEU A 168 -4.27 5.71 -5.75
N PHE A 169 -4.16 4.57 -6.45
CA PHE A 169 -3.08 4.37 -7.42
C PHE A 169 -3.10 5.40 -8.54
N ILE A 170 -4.27 5.73 -9.10
CA ILE A 170 -4.41 6.74 -10.15
C ILE A 170 -4.01 8.13 -9.61
N GLY A 171 -4.55 8.55 -8.46
CA GLY A 171 -4.29 9.86 -7.87
C GLY A 171 -2.82 10.07 -7.51
N VAL A 172 -2.17 9.04 -6.98
CA VAL A 172 -0.73 9.01 -6.69
C VAL A 172 0.09 9.24 -7.94
N ASN A 173 -0.19 8.48 -8.99
CA ASN A 173 0.57 8.56 -10.23
C ASN A 173 0.34 9.91 -10.91
N TYR A 174 -0.90 10.39 -10.90
CA TYR A 174 -1.27 11.70 -11.41
C TYR A 174 -0.51 12.81 -10.70
N TYR A 175 -0.44 12.79 -9.36
CA TYR A 175 0.36 13.74 -8.60
C TYR A 175 1.85 13.70 -8.98
N LEU A 176 2.44 12.50 -9.11
CA LEU A 176 3.84 12.35 -9.51
C LEU A 176 4.09 12.90 -10.92
N TRP A 177 3.21 12.61 -11.89
CA TRP A 177 3.36 13.09 -13.26
C TRP A 177 3.22 14.61 -13.37
N LEU A 178 2.28 15.21 -12.64
CA LEU A 178 2.18 16.67 -12.52
C LEU A 178 3.45 17.27 -11.91
N GLY A 179 3.97 16.62 -10.88
CA GLY A 179 5.19 17.02 -10.20
C GLY A 179 6.46 16.91 -11.03
N MET A 180 6.42 16.26 -12.20
CA MET A 180 7.57 16.29 -13.11
C MET A 180 7.69 17.64 -13.82
N GLY A 181 6.61 18.40 -13.99
CA GLY A 181 6.66 19.73 -14.60
C GLY A 181 7.52 20.75 -13.86
N ARG A 182 7.76 20.56 -12.55
CA ARG A 182 8.66 21.39 -11.72
C ARG A 182 10.11 20.90 -11.68
N ILE A 183 10.44 19.84 -12.42
CA ILE A 183 11.78 19.23 -12.40
C ILE A 183 12.44 19.47 -13.75
N ARG A 184 13.51 20.27 -13.76
CA ARG A 184 14.33 20.50 -14.96
C ARG A 184 14.99 19.20 -15.41
N GLY A 185 14.86 18.86 -16.70
CA GLY A 185 15.39 17.62 -17.28
C GLY A 185 14.39 16.45 -17.25
N SER A 186 13.17 16.66 -16.74
CA SER A 186 12.10 15.66 -16.72
C SER A 186 11.51 15.39 -18.12
N GLU A 187 11.69 16.31 -19.07
CA GLU A 187 11.13 16.27 -20.43
C GLU A 187 11.54 14.99 -21.18
N ARG A 188 12.71 14.43 -20.84
CA ARG A 188 13.22 13.15 -21.34
C ARG A 188 12.28 11.97 -21.05
N TYR A 189 11.50 12.08 -19.98
CA TYR A 189 10.66 11.02 -19.45
C TYR A 189 9.15 11.27 -19.59
N THR A 190 8.71 12.50 -19.88
CA THR A 190 7.28 12.84 -19.98
C THR A 190 6.54 12.02 -21.04
N LYS A 191 7.24 11.60 -22.10
CA LYS A 191 6.71 10.71 -23.14
C LYS A 191 6.17 9.37 -22.63
N PHE A 192 6.63 8.90 -21.47
CA PHE A 192 6.19 7.63 -20.89
C PHE A 192 4.83 7.72 -20.20
N PHE A 193 4.40 8.92 -19.77
CA PHE A 193 3.19 9.10 -18.96
C PHE A 193 1.94 8.61 -19.68
N LYS A 194 1.81 8.90 -20.98
CA LYS A 194 0.66 8.48 -21.79
C LYS A 194 0.50 6.96 -21.88
N TYR A 195 1.60 6.21 -21.81
CA TYR A 195 1.54 4.75 -21.78
C TYR A 195 1.21 4.24 -20.37
N LEU A 196 1.78 4.85 -19.33
CA LEU A 196 1.52 4.43 -17.95
C LEU A 196 0.08 4.71 -17.53
N ILE A 197 -0.49 5.86 -17.92
CA ILE A 197 -1.89 6.16 -17.67
C ILE A 197 -2.82 5.18 -18.39
N PHE A 198 -2.52 4.84 -19.65
CA PHE A 198 -3.29 3.87 -20.40
C PHE A 198 -3.25 2.49 -19.73
N VAL A 199 -2.05 2.01 -19.34
CA VAL A 199 -1.89 0.74 -18.63
C VAL A 199 -2.67 0.72 -17.32
N ILE A 200 -2.51 1.75 -16.47
CA ILE A 200 -3.21 1.82 -15.17
C ILE A 200 -4.73 1.87 -15.38
N PHE A 201 -5.20 2.65 -16.36
CA PHE A 201 -6.63 2.76 -16.68
C PHE A 201 -7.23 1.42 -17.15
N MET A 202 -6.57 0.72 -18.07
CA MET A 202 -7.01 -0.59 -18.56
C MET A 202 -7.00 -1.63 -17.43
N CYS A 203 -5.97 -1.64 -16.60
CA CYS A 203 -5.91 -2.50 -15.43
C CYS A 203 -7.04 -2.19 -14.44
N PHE A 204 -7.35 -0.91 -14.23
CA PHE A 204 -8.43 -0.51 -13.36
C PHE A 204 -9.79 -0.98 -13.92
N ALA A 205 -10.05 -0.79 -15.22
CA ALA A 205 -11.27 -1.28 -15.85
C ALA A 205 -11.48 -2.79 -15.68
N VAL A 206 -10.42 -3.59 -15.84
CA VAL A 206 -10.48 -5.04 -15.57
C VAL A 206 -10.72 -5.32 -14.09
N TRP A 207 -10.02 -4.64 -13.19
CA TRP A 207 -10.15 -4.85 -11.75
C TRP A 207 -11.57 -4.54 -11.24
N LEU A 208 -12.21 -3.52 -11.83
CA LEU A 208 -13.58 -3.12 -11.54
C LEU A 208 -14.64 -4.12 -12.01
N THR A 209 -14.28 -5.07 -12.88
CA THR A 209 -15.28 -6.00 -13.41
C THR A 209 -15.81 -6.88 -12.28
N PRO A 210 -17.13 -6.83 -11.98
CA PRO A 210 -17.72 -7.68 -10.96
C PRO A 210 -17.79 -9.13 -11.48
N HIS A 211 -17.60 -10.10 -10.59
CA HIS A 211 -17.78 -11.50 -10.93
C HIS A 211 -19.27 -11.88 -10.93
N ASN A 212 -20.00 -11.41 -9.92
CA ASN A 212 -21.44 -11.63 -9.77
C ASN A 212 -22.17 -10.31 -10.02
N LEU A 213 -23.04 -10.29 -11.02
CA LEU A 213 -23.94 -9.16 -11.26
C LEU A 213 -25.26 -9.39 -10.50
N PRO A 214 -25.91 -8.33 -9.99
CA PRO A 214 -27.17 -8.44 -9.27
C PRO A 214 -28.31 -8.53 -10.28
N LEU A 215 -28.31 -9.60 -11.08
CA LEU A 215 -29.23 -9.81 -12.20
C LEU A 215 -30.59 -10.29 -11.69
N SER A 216 -31.66 -9.79 -12.31
CA SER A 216 -33.03 -10.28 -12.16
C SER A 216 -33.17 -11.72 -12.69
N GLY A 217 -34.27 -12.40 -12.35
CA GLY A 217 -34.55 -13.74 -12.86
C GLY A 217 -34.62 -13.80 -14.39
N GLU A 218 -35.22 -12.78 -15.01
CA GLU A 218 -35.33 -12.64 -16.47
C GLU A 218 -33.96 -12.38 -17.11
N GLU A 219 -33.13 -11.51 -16.51
CA GLU A 219 -31.78 -11.23 -17.00
C GLU A 219 -30.89 -12.48 -16.92
N ARG A 220 -31.03 -13.29 -15.87
CA ARG A 220 -30.33 -14.59 -15.77
C ARG A 220 -30.80 -15.58 -16.83
N ALA A 221 -32.11 -15.61 -17.11
CA ALA A 221 -32.66 -16.48 -18.15
C ALA A 221 -32.17 -16.07 -19.55
N MET A 222 -32.05 -14.77 -19.83
CA MET A 222 -31.51 -14.26 -21.10
C MET A 222 -30.03 -14.55 -21.31
N ILE A 223 -29.22 -14.56 -20.24
CA ILE A 223 -27.78 -14.85 -20.33
C ILE A 223 -27.54 -16.35 -20.60
N GLY A 224 -28.41 -17.24 -20.13
CA GLY A 224 -28.31 -18.69 -20.35
C GLY A 224 -27.13 -19.38 -19.65
N GLU A 225 -26.21 -18.62 -19.06
CA GLU A 225 -25.08 -19.06 -18.25
C GLU A 225 -25.14 -18.45 -16.84
N GLN A 226 -24.48 -19.09 -15.86
CA GLN A 226 -24.40 -18.59 -14.48
C GLN A 226 -23.72 -17.21 -14.37
N TYR A 227 -22.87 -16.85 -15.34
CA TYR A 227 -22.05 -15.64 -15.33
C TYR A 227 -22.10 -14.92 -16.67
N HIS A 228 -22.02 -13.59 -16.65
CA HIS A 228 -21.96 -12.77 -17.86
C HIS A 228 -20.68 -13.07 -18.69
N PRO A 229 -20.74 -13.11 -20.04
CA PRO A 229 -19.63 -13.54 -20.91
C PRO A 229 -18.30 -12.80 -20.73
N PHE A 230 -18.33 -11.52 -20.32
CA PHE A 230 -17.13 -10.76 -19.99
C PHE A 230 -16.71 -10.95 -18.52
N SER A 231 -17.67 -10.93 -17.59
CA SER A 231 -17.42 -11.03 -16.14
C SER A 231 -16.83 -12.38 -15.74
N LYS A 232 -17.15 -13.45 -16.48
CA LYS A 232 -16.57 -14.79 -16.23
C LYS A 232 -15.06 -14.85 -16.41
N TYR A 233 -14.49 -13.99 -17.26
CA TYR A 233 -13.04 -13.91 -17.48
C TYR A 233 -12.37 -12.76 -16.72
N PHE A 234 -12.98 -11.56 -16.69
CA PHE A 234 -12.33 -10.39 -16.07
C PHE A 234 -12.68 -10.22 -14.59
N GLY A 235 -13.80 -10.78 -14.13
CA GLY A 235 -14.26 -10.64 -12.74
C GLY A 235 -13.60 -11.60 -11.75
N VAL A 236 -12.87 -12.61 -12.22
CA VAL A 236 -12.23 -13.64 -11.37
C VAL A 236 -10.95 -13.16 -10.69
N MET A 237 -10.56 -13.86 -9.62
CA MET A 237 -9.37 -13.52 -8.82
C MET A 237 -8.07 -13.54 -9.61
N ALA A 238 -7.90 -14.46 -10.58
CA ALA A 238 -6.70 -14.52 -11.41
C ALA A 238 -6.50 -13.23 -12.23
N ALA A 239 -7.56 -12.73 -12.88
CA ALA A 239 -7.53 -11.48 -13.63
C ALA A 239 -7.25 -10.29 -12.72
N LYS A 240 -7.96 -10.20 -11.58
CA LYS A 240 -7.78 -9.13 -10.59
C LYS A 240 -6.35 -9.09 -10.05
N ASN A 241 -5.78 -10.23 -9.66
CA ASN A 241 -4.40 -10.31 -9.18
C ASN A 241 -3.40 -9.87 -10.26
N ALA A 242 -3.60 -10.28 -11.52
CA ALA A 242 -2.70 -9.90 -12.60
C ALA A 242 -2.67 -8.38 -12.82
N VAL A 243 -3.85 -7.74 -12.92
CA VAL A 243 -3.93 -6.30 -13.17
C VAL A 243 -3.49 -5.45 -11.97
N VAL A 244 -3.71 -5.91 -10.74
CA VAL A 244 -3.18 -5.26 -9.53
C VAL A 244 -1.65 -5.27 -9.53
N ASN A 245 -1.05 -6.42 -9.85
CA ASN A 245 0.41 -6.52 -9.94
C ASN A 245 0.96 -5.61 -11.05
N LEU A 246 0.27 -5.50 -12.19
CA LEU A 246 0.66 -4.57 -13.25
C LEU A 246 0.53 -3.10 -12.83
N ILE A 247 -0.53 -2.73 -12.09
CA ILE A 247 -0.68 -1.38 -11.51
C ILE A 247 0.49 -1.06 -10.56
N ILE A 248 0.88 -2.02 -9.70
CA ILE A 248 1.99 -1.86 -8.77
C ILE A 248 3.31 -1.66 -9.54
N LEU A 249 3.59 -2.48 -10.55
CA LEU A 249 4.78 -2.35 -11.39
C LEU A 249 4.80 -1.01 -12.13
N ALA A 250 3.68 -0.59 -12.72
CA ALA A 250 3.55 0.69 -13.41
C ALA A 250 3.75 1.88 -12.47
N THR A 251 3.15 1.82 -11.28
CA THR A 251 3.29 2.86 -10.23
C THR A 251 4.72 2.98 -9.75
N PHE A 252 5.37 1.85 -9.48
CA PHE A 252 6.77 1.84 -9.08
C PHE A 252 7.68 2.35 -10.20
N PHE A 253 7.38 2.04 -11.46
CA PHE A 253 8.10 2.59 -12.60
C PHE A 253 7.93 4.11 -12.74
N SER A 254 6.71 4.65 -12.54
CA SER A 254 6.49 6.11 -12.42
C SER A 254 7.39 6.73 -11.36
N PHE A 255 7.53 6.08 -10.21
CA PHE A 255 8.38 6.54 -9.12
C PHE A 255 9.88 6.53 -9.49
N LEU A 256 10.37 5.48 -10.15
CA LEU A 256 11.76 5.44 -10.64
C LEU A 256 12.02 6.57 -11.64
N ILE A 257 11.12 6.80 -12.58
CA ILE A 257 11.21 7.89 -13.54
C ILE A 257 11.25 9.25 -12.81
N TYR A 258 10.35 9.46 -11.86
CA TYR A 258 10.30 10.69 -11.08
C TYR A 258 11.64 10.96 -10.39
N ARG A 259 12.22 9.96 -9.72
CA ARG A 259 13.53 10.07 -9.06
C ARG A 259 14.69 10.36 -10.01
N ARG A 260 14.62 9.87 -11.24
CA ARG A 260 15.64 10.09 -12.28
C ARG A 260 15.51 11.44 -12.96
N SER A 261 14.40 12.15 -12.77
CA SER A 261 14.05 13.32 -13.58
C SER A 261 15.08 14.43 -13.48
N ASN A 262 15.64 14.68 -12.28
CA ASN A 262 16.70 15.65 -12.06
C ASN A 262 18.12 15.07 -12.21
N LYS A 263 18.26 13.79 -12.57
CA LYS A 263 19.55 13.09 -12.67
C LYS A 263 20.07 13.06 -14.10
N GLY A 264 21.38 13.25 -14.25
CA GLY A 264 22.12 13.24 -15.51
C GLY A 264 22.47 11.83 -15.93
N GLU A 265 23.70 11.65 -16.40
CA GLU A 265 24.21 10.35 -16.82
C GLU A 265 24.42 9.40 -15.64
N MET A 266 24.34 8.11 -15.94
CA MET A 266 24.58 7.07 -14.95
C MET A 266 26.05 7.05 -14.57
N VAL A 267 26.32 6.75 -13.31
CA VAL A 267 27.69 6.54 -12.85
C VAL A 267 28.01 5.05 -12.96
N PRO A 268 29.18 4.66 -13.50
CA PRO A 268 29.65 3.28 -13.47
C PRO A 268 29.55 2.67 -12.08
N PHE A 269 29.08 1.43 -11.99
CA PHE A 269 28.87 0.75 -10.72
C PHE A 269 30.19 0.51 -9.97
N SER A 270 31.30 0.38 -10.71
CA SER A 270 32.66 0.32 -10.15
C SER A 270 32.97 1.50 -9.21
N GLU A 271 32.38 2.67 -9.44
CA GLU A 271 32.60 3.88 -8.64
C GLU A 271 31.73 3.96 -7.37
N GLN A 272 30.82 3.00 -7.15
CA GLN A 272 29.95 2.96 -5.95
C GLN A 272 30.66 2.43 -4.70
N GLY A 273 31.87 1.90 -4.86
CA GLY A 273 32.71 1.40 -3.77
C GLY A 273 32.07 0.24 -2.99
N LYS A 274 32.51 0.04 -1.73
CA LYS A 274 31.99 -1.03 -0.86
C LYS A 274 30.49 -0.91 -0.61
N SER A 275 29.97 0.31 -0.47
CA SER A 275 28.54 0.54 -0.18
C SER A 275 27.61 0.00 -1.27
N GLY A 276 27.98 0.18 -2.55
CA GLY A 276 27.22 -0.37 -3.68
C GLY A 276 27.24 -1.89 -3.69
N LYS A 277 28.42 -2.49 -3.50
CA LYS A 277 28.58 -3.96 -3.44
C LYS A 277 27.71 -4.56 -2.33
N ILE A 278 27.83 -4.03 -1.10
CA ILE A 278 27.04 -4.48 0.05
C ILE A 278 25.55 -4.34 -0.27
N GLY A 279 25.12 -3.18 -0.77
CA GLY A 279 23.71 -2.94 -1.09
C GLY A 279 23.14 -3.94 -2.10
N ILE A 280 23.84 -4.18 -3.22
CA ILE A 280 23.39 -5.15 -4.23
C ILE A 280 23.41 -6.57 -3.69
N PHE A 281 24.47 -6.99 -3.01
CA PHE A 281 24.54 -8.35 -2.45
C PHE A 281 23.47 -8.58 -1.37
N SER A 282 23.25 -7.62 -0.46
CA SER A 282 22.18 -7.70 0.54
C SER A 282 20.80 -7.81 -0.12
N ALA A 283 20.55 -7.05 -1.19
CA ALA A 283 19.29 -7.13 -1.93
C ALA A 283 19.10 -8.50 -2.62
N VAL A 284 20.15 -9.02 -3.26
CA VAL A 284 20.14 -10.35 -3.87
C VAL A 284 19.90 -11.43 -2.81
N ILE A 285 20.66 -11.43 -1.71
CA ILE A 285 20.51 -12.39 -0.61
C ILE A 285 19.09 -12.33 -0.07
N PHE A 286 18.58 -11.15 0.24
CA PHE A 286 17.22 -11.00 0.76
C PHE A 286 16.16 -11.54 -0.22
N CYS A 287 16.26 -11.18 -1.50
CA CYS A 287 15.30 -11.65 -2.51
C CYS A 287 15.40 -13.16 -2.74
N LEU A 288 16.61 -13.72 -2.78
CA LEU A 288 16.82 -15.16 -2.92
C LEU A 288 16.32 -15.92 -1.70
N LEU A 289 16.59 -15.43 -0.48
CA LEU A 289 16.04 -16.01 0.73
C LEU A 289 14.52 -16.04 0.67
N MET A 290 13.86 -14.94 0.28
CA MET A 290 12.41 -14.89 0.15
C MET A 290 11.86 -15.86 -0.92
N LEU A 291 12.44 -15.86 -2.12
CA LEU A 291 11.94 -16.65 -3.26
C LEU A 291 12.28 -18.14 -3.12
N VAL A 292 13.52 -18.47 -2.80
CA VAL A 292 14.03 -19.85 -2.74
C VAL A 292 13.51 -20.55 -1.49
N SER A 293 13.46 -19.89 -0.32
CA SER A 293 12.86 -20.53 0.87
C SER A 293 11.38 -20.86 0.63
N TYR A 294 10.64 -19.97 -0.05
CA TYR A 294 9.26 -20.24 -0.38
C TYR A 294 9.13 -21.37 -1.40
N ALA A 295 9.97 -21.38 -2.45
CA ALA A 295 10.01 -22.48 -3.42
C ALA A 295 10.30 -23.83 -2.75
N ILE A 296 11.23 -23.87 -1.78
CA ILE A 296 11.54 -25.06 -0.98
C ILE A 296 10.31 -25.47 -0.17
N SER A 297 9.69 -24.53 0.56
CA SER A 297 8.51 -24.80 1.39
C SER A 297 7.34 -25.42 0.60
N LEU A 298 7.16 -25.02 -0.66
CA LEU A 298 6.11 -25.54 -1.54
C LEU A 298 6.25 -27.04 -1.85
N ASN A 299 7.46 -27.61 -1.75
CA ASN A 299 7.66 -29.06 -1.92
C ASN A 299 7.06 -29.89 -0.77
N PHE A 300 6.98 -29.29 0.43
CA PHE A 300 6.54 -29.94 1.66
C PHE A 300 5.05 -29.74 1.94
N VAL A 301 4.31 -29.08 1.05
CA VAL A 301 2.86 -28.92 1.22
C VAL A 301 2.17 -30.28 1.09
N GLU A 302 1.30 -30.55 2.06
CA GLU A 302 0.40 -31.70 2.11
C GLU A 302 -0.81 -31.44 1.21
N LEU A 303 -0.80 -32.04 0.02
CA LEU A 303 -1.88 -32.03 -0.96
C LEU A 303 -1.95 -33.40 -1.60
N ASP A 304 -3.15 -33.79 -2.02
CA ASP A 304 -3.36 -34.99 -2.83
C ASP A 304 -2.48 -34.96 -4.09
N ALA A 305 -1.99 -36.12 -4.51
CA ALA A 305 -0.99 -36.22 -5.58
C ALA A 305 -1.45 -35.57 -6.90
N ASN A 306 -2.74 -35.68 -7.22
CA ASN A 306 -3.38 -35.06 -8.38
C ASN A 306 -3.40 -33.52 -8.31
N ILE A 307 -3.56 -32.94 -7.13
CA ILE A 307 -3.56 -31.48 -6.91
C ILE A 307 -2.12 -30.95 -6.81
N LYS A 308 -1.22 -31.73 -6.20
CA LYS A 308 0.18 -31.33 -5.98
C LYS A 308 0.95 -31.07 -7.29
N VAL A 309 0.54 -31.67 -8.41
CA VAL A 309 1.11 -31.38 -9.74
C VAL A 309 1.02 -29.89 -10.09
N PHE A 310 -0.06 -29.20 -9.69
CA PHE A 310 -0.27 -27.78 -9.95
C PHE A 310 0.65 -26.85 -9.15
N VAL A 311 1.42 -27.37 -8.19
CA VAL A 311 2.42 -26.60 -7.45
C VAL A 311 3.74 -26.49 -8.22
N LYS A 312 4.07 -27.47 -9.08
CA LYS A 312 5.36 -27.50 -9.81
C LYS A 312 5.60 -26.26 -10.68
N PRO A 313 4.63 -25.75 -11.46
CA PRO A 313 4.86 -24.56 -12.28
C PRO A 313 5.09 -23.29 -11.44
N ILE A 314 4.49 -23.22 -10.25
CA ILE A 314 4.68 -22.13 -9.29
C ILE A 314 6.13 -22.13 -8.78
N ILE A 315 6.66 -23.29 -8.43
CA ILE A 315 8.07 -23.46 -8.01
C ILE A 315 9.03 -23.06 -9.14
N ARG A 316 8.76 -23.48 -10.39
CA ARG A 316 9.57 -23.09 -11.55
C ARG A 316 9.61 -21.57 -11.74
N ALA A 317 8.48 -20.89 -11.61
CA ALA A 317 8.40 -19.44 -11.69
C ALA A 317 9.27 -18.73 -10.63
N LEU A 318 9.30 -19.24 -9.40
CA LEU A 318 10.17 -18.71 -8.33
C LEU A 318 11.66 -18.84 -8.69
N TYR A 319 12.07 -19.98 -9.26
CA TYR A 319 13.46 -20.18 -9.69
C TYR A 319 13.83 -19.30 -10.90
N ILE A 320 12.93 -19.14 -11.87
CA ILE A 320 13.14 -18.24 -13.02
C ILE A 320 13.31 -16.79 -12.52
N GLN A 321 12.46 -16.35 -11.59
CA GLN A 321 12.59 -15.02 -10.99
C GLN A 321 13.90 -14.86 -10.21
N SER A 322 14.30 -15.88 -9.44
CA SER A 322 15.56 -15.89 -8.70
C SER A 322 16.76 -15.75 -9.63
N PHE A 323 16.75 -16.46 -10.76
CA PHE A 323 17.75 -16.31 -11.81
C PHE A 323 17.77 -14.90 -12.41
N ALA A 324 16.59 -14.33 -12.71
CA ALA A 324 16.48 -12.97 -13.25
C ALA A 324 17.07 -11.91 -12.29
N ILE A 325 16.94 -12.09 -10.97
CA ILE A 325 17.56 -11.22 -9.97
C ILE A 325 19.08 -11.31 -10.01
N CYS A 326 19.63 -12.51 -10.04
CA CYS A 326 21.07 -12.72 -10.18
C CYS A 326 21.61 -12.11 -11.48
N LEU A 327 20.86 -12.27 -12.58
CA LEU A 327 21.21 -11.70 -13.87
C LEU A 327 21.17 -10.15 -13.85
N ALA A 328 20.14 -9.56 -13.24
CA ALA A 328 20.05 -8.11 -13.09
C ALA A 328 21.20 -7.55 -12.23
N ALA A 329 21.58 -8.26 -11.16
CA ALA A 329 22.75 -7.93 -10.36
C ALA A 329 24.03 -8.00 -11.20
N TYR A 330 24.26 -9.09 -11.91
CA TYR A 330 25.41 -9.28 -12.80
C TYR A 330 25.52 -8.17 -13.85
N LEU A 331 24.42 -7.83 -14.52
CA LEU A 331 24.37 -6.74 -15.50
C LEU A 331 24.67 -5.39 -14.85
N THR A 332 24.26 -5.18 -13.60
CA THR A 332 24.60 -3.97 -12.84
C THR A 332 26.10 -3.87 -12.60
N PHE A 333 26.77 -4.96 -12.21
CA PHE A 333 28.24 -5.00 -12.09
C PHE A 333 28.96 -4.77 -13.43
N LYS A 334 28.32 -5.09 -14.55
CA LYS A 334 28.81 -4.82 -15.92
C LYS A 334 28.43 -3.43 -16.44
N ASN A 335 28.01 -2.50 -15.57
CA ASN A 335 27.56 -1.14 -15.92
C ASN A 335 26.35 -1.10 -16.87
N LYS A 336 25.60 -2.20 -16.99
CA LYS A 336 24.37 -2.34 -17.78
C LYS A 336 23.12 -2.36 -16.88
N GLY A 337 23.12 -1.57 -15.80
CA GLY A 337 22.05 -1.55 -14.80
C GLY A 337 20.64 -1.28 -15.36
N LYS A 338 20.50 -0.35 -16.33
CA LYS A 338 19.22 -0.10 -17.02
C LYS A 338 18.67 -1.35 -17.71
N LEU A 339 19.55 -2.10 -18.39
CA LEU A 339 19.19 -3.35 -19.06
C LEU A 339 18.79 -4.40 -18.02
N GLY A 340 19.56 -4.52 -16.92
CA GLY A 340 19.23 -5.41 -15.81
C GLY A 340 17.84 -5.13 -15.22
N GLN A 341 17.51 -3.84 -14.98
CA GLN A 341 16.19 -3.46 -14.50
C GLN A 341 15.09 -3.76 -15.50
N ALA A 342 15.29 -3.43 -16.77
CA ALA A 342 14.30 -3.67 -17.83
C ALA A 342 14.01 -5.17 -17.99
N MET A 343 15.05 -6.01 -17.97
CA MET A 343 14.90 -7.47 -18.01
C MET A 343 14.16 -7.99 -16.78
N LEU A 344 14.49 -7.51 -15.59
CA LEU A 344 13.80 -7.94 -14.37
C LEU A 344 12.32 -7.54 -14.38
N PHE A 345 11.99 -6.32 -14.82
CA PHE A 345 10.60 -5.91 -15.03
C PHE A 345 9.89 -6.79 -16.06
N ALA A 346 10.54 -7.08 -17.19
CA ALA A 346 9.95 -7.90 -18.25
C ALA A 346 9.66 -9.32 -17.77
N VAL A 347 10.63 -10.00 -17.14
CA VAL A 347 10.43 -11.34 -16.57
C VAL A 347 9.32 -11.33 -15.52
N THR A 348 9.33 -10.32 -14.63
CA THR A 348 8.32 -10.17 -13.59
C THR A 348 6.93 -9.98 -14.17
N ALA A 349 6.76 -9.12 -15.18
CA ALA A 349 5.48 -8.89 -15.84
C ALA A 349 5.02 -10.16 -16.60
N CYS A 350 5.92 -10.83 -17.32
CA CYS A 350 5.61 -12.07 -18.01
C CYS A 350 5.13 -13.16 -17.04
N ILE A 351 5.74 -13.29 -15.86
CA ILE A 351 5.34 -14.29 -14.87
C ILE A 351 4.09 -13.85 -14.10
N ALA A 352 4.17 -12.72 -13.40
CA ALA A 352 3.16 -12.30 -12.43
C ALA A 352 1.86 -11.82 -13.07
N VAL A 353 1.94 -11.27 -14.28
CA VAL A 353 0.79 -10.71 -15.00
C VAL A 353 0.33 -11.68 -16.09
N LEU A 354 1.17 -12.06 -17.04
CA LEU A 354 0.70 -12.84 -18.20
C LEU A 354 0.52 -14.33 -17.88
N TYR A 355 1.58 -14.99 -17.40
CA TYR A 355 1.58 -16.42 -17.15
C TYR A 355 0.61 -16.80 -16.02
N PHE A 356 0.68 -16.12 -14.88
CA PHE A 356 -0.21 -16.42 -13.75
C PHE A 356 -1.64 -15.93 -13.92
N TRP A 357 -1.93 -15.03 -14.87
CA TRP A 357 -3.30 -14.79 -15.29
C TRP A 357 -3.88 -16.03 -15.96
N TYR A 358 -3.22 -16.54 -17.00
CA TYR A 358 -3.62 -17.75 -17.71
C TYR A 358 -3.66 -18.97 -16.76
N TYR A 359 -2.55 -19.24 -16.07
CA TYR A 359 -2.42 -20.39 -15.17
C TYR A 359 -3.36 -20.30 -13.97
N GLY A 360 -3.68 -19.08 -13.52
CA GLY A 360 -4.66 -18.85 -12.47
C GLY A 360 -6.05 -19.36 -12.83
N PHE A 361 -6.48 -19.25 -14.10
CA PHE A 361 -7.74 -19.85 -14.55
C PHE A 361 -7.73 -21.37 -14.46
N GLU A 362 -6.65 -22.01 -14.92
CA GLU A 362 -6.52 -23.47 -14.84
C GLU A 362 -6.54 -23.94 -13.38
N VAL A 363 -5.83 -23.25 -12.50
CA VAL A 363 -5.79 -23.56 -11.07
C VAL A 363 -7.15 -23.35 -10.41
N MET A 364 -7.88 -22.28 -10.72
CA MET A 364 -9.23 -22.06 -10.17
C MET A 364 -10.21 -23.18 -10.54
N GLN A 365 -10.12 -23.71 -11.77
CA GLN A 365 -11.01 -24.76 -12.25
C GLN A 365 -10.62 -26.16 -11.76
N LYS A 366 -9.32 -26.48 -11.73
CA LYS A 366 -8.83 -27.86 -11.52
C LYS A 366 -8.22 -28.09 -10.14
N ALA A 367 -7.80 -27.04 -9.44
CA ALA A 367 -7.01 -27.13 -8.22
C ALA A 367 -7.16 -25.89 -7.33
N ASN A 368 -8.39 -25.48 -7.01
CA ASN A 368 -8.66 -24.20 -6.31
C ASN A 368 -7.87 -24.02 -5.00
N LEU A 369 -7.57 -25.13 -4.29
CA LEU A 369 -6.74 -25.12 -3.08
C LEU A 369 -5.33 -24.54 -3.32
N VAL A 370 -4.80 -24.65 -4.54
CA VAL A 370 -3.47 -24.17 -4.96
C VAL A 370 -3.44 -22.66 -5.23
N LEU A 371 -4.60 -22.02 -5.45
CA LEU A 371 -4.70 -20.58 -5.72
C LEU A 371 -4.04 -19.74 -4.62
N ARG A 372 -4.09 -20.22 -3.38
CA ARG A 372 -3.45 -19.57 -2.23
C ARG A 372 -1.93 -19.46 -2.41
N TYR A 373 -1.27 -20.49 -2.94
CA TYR A 373 0.17 -20.55 -3.17
C TYR A 373 0.58 -19.76 -4.42
N LEU A 374 -0.24 -19.82 -5.47
CA LEU A 374 -0.04 -19.04 -6.69
C LEU A 374 0.01 -17.55 -6.37
N SER A 375 -0.96 -17.07 -5.59
CA SER A 375 -1.05 -15.65 -5.24
C SER A 375 0.12 -15.20 -4.35
N VAL A 376 0.54 -15.98 -3.35
CA VAL A 376 1.76 -15.64 -2.56
C VAL A 376 3.00 -15.60 -3.46
N THR A 377 3.07 -16.49 -4.44
CA THR A 377 4.16 -16.48 -5.43
C THR A 377 4.15 -15.21 -6.29
N GLN A 378 2.98 -14.80 -6.80
CA GLN A 378 2.81 -13.53 -7.51
C GLN A 378 3.37 -12.36 -6.69
N VAL A 379 2.98 -12.27 -5.42
CA VAL A 379 3.44 -11.22 -4.50
C VAL A 379 4.95 -11.25 -4.32
N SER A 380 5.54 -12.40 -4.00
CA SER A 380 6.98 -12.52 -3.77
C SER A 380 7.79 -12.15 -5.01
N ILE A 381 7.32 -12.54 -6.20
CA ILE A 381 7.95 -12.20 -7.47
C ILE A 381 7.91 -10.68 -7.70
N VAL A 382 6.75 -10.04 -7.53
CA VAL A 382 6.64 -8.57 -7.70
C VAL A 382 7.49 -7.84 -6.66
N MET A 383 7.38 -8.19 -5.37
CA MET A 383 8.16 -7.57 -4.30
C MET A 383 9.67 -7.67 -4.54
N SER A 384 10.16 -8.84 -4.95
CA SER A 384 11.58 -9.03 -5.25
C SER A 384 12.05 -8.14 -6.42
N CYS A 385 11.21 -7.94 -7.44
CA CYS A 385 11.46 -7.02 -8.53
C CYS A 385 11.54 -5.57 -8.04
N LEU A 386 10.59 -5.12 -7.21
CA LEU A 386 10.58 -3.76 -6.68
C LEU A 386 11.84 -3.48 -5.84
N ILE A 387 12.18 -4.39 -4.93
CA ILE A 387 13.35 -4.26 -4.04
C ILE A 387 14.62 -4.19 -4.86
N MET A 388 14.86 -5.18 -5.74
CA MET A 388 16.09 -5.23 -6.51
C MET A 388 16.22 -4.01 -7.44
N ASN A 389 15.14 -3.63 -8.13
CA ASN A 389 15.17 -2.45 -9.00
C ASN A 389 15.35 -1.15 -8.23
N ALA A 390 14.79 -1.00 -7.03
CA ALA A 390 15.00 0.18 -6.20
C ALA A 390 16.47 0.32 -5.79
N ILE A 391 17.09 -0.79 -5.38
CA ILE A 391 18.50 -0.81 -4.96
C ILE A 391 19.43 -0.53 -6.15
N ILE A 392 19.20 -1.19 -7.29
CA ILE A 392 19.93 -0.90 -8.52
C ILE A 392 19.79 0.59 -8.91
N ASP A 393 18.57 1.15 -8.86
CA ASP A 393 18.32 2.55 -9.19
C ASP A 393 19.08 3.53 -8.30
N VAL A 394 19.03 3.30 -6.98
CA VAL A 394 19.75 4.11 -5.99
C VAL A 394 21.22 4.16 -6.34
N PHE A 395 21.87 3.01 -6.57
CA PHE A 395 23.31 2.98 -6.81
C PHE A 395 23.71 3.40 -8.23
N MET A 396 22.82 3.32 -9.21
CA MET A 396 23.07 3.89 -10.55
C MET A 396 23.11 5.42 -10.55
N PHE A 397 22.30 6.07 -9.70
CA PHE A 397 22.08 7.52 -9.76
C PHE A 397 22.49 8.30 -8.50
N ARG A 398 22.93 7.64 -7.42
CA ARG A 398 23.33 8.30 -6.15
C ARG A 398 24.39 9.39 -6.36
N LYS A 399 25.36 9.14 -7.24
CA LYS A 399 26.46 10.07 -7.57
C LYS A 399 26.29 10.78 -8.92
N ALA A 400 25.16 10.58 -9.59
CA ALA A 400 24.92 11.18 -10.90
C ALA A 400 24.81 12.71 -10.78
N LYS A 401 25.42 13.42 -11.73
CA LYS A 401 25.32 14.88 -11.85
C LYS A 401 23.86 15.30 -11.92
N LEU A 402 23.51 16.42 -11.30
CA LEU A 402 22.17 16.98 -11.41
C LEU A 402 22.06 17.76 -12.73
N VAL A 403 21.01 17.49 -13.51
CA VAL A 403 20.71 18.25 -14.74
C VAL A 403 20.06 19.60 -14.38
N GLY A 404 19.36 19.66 -13.26
CA GLY A 404 18.80 20.87 -12.69
C GLY A 404 18.12 20.62 -11.35
N GLY A 405 17.77 21.69 -10.65
CA GLY A 405 17.06 21.65 -9.37
C GLY A 405 15.57 21.33 -9.52
N ILE A 406 14.94 20.97 -8.40
CA ILE A 406 13.47 20.93 -8.29
C ILE A 406 13.02 22.35 -7.96
N GLU A 407 12.12 22.91 -8.77
CA GLU A 407 11.52 24.23 -8.55
C GLU A 407 10.32 24.10 -7.60
N TRP A 408 10.60 24.04 -6.31
CA TRP A 408 9.57 23.97 -5.28
C TRP A 408 8.63 25.17 -5.36
N GLY A 409 7.33 24.91 -5.18
CA GLY A 409 6.28 25.93 -5.23
C GLY A 409 5.67 26.13 -6.62
N LYS A 410 6.27 25.56 -7.67
CA LYS A 410 5.76 25.65 -9.06
C LYS A 410 4.83 24.48 -9.46
N MET A 411 4.32 23.71 -8.49
CA MET A 411 3.26 22.73 -8.73
C MET A 411 1.96 23.40 -9.22
N PRO A 412 1.26 22.83 -10.21
CA PRO A 412 -0.02 23.36 -10.64
C PRO A 412 -1.12 23.08 -9.61
N VAL A 413 -2.11 23.98 -9.46
CA VAL A 413 -3.22 23.86 -8.48
C VAL A 413 -3.89 22.47 -8.48
N ARG A 414 -4.06 21.88 -9.67
CA ARG A 414 -4.63 20.53 -9.85
C ARG A 414 -3.89 19.40 -9.12
N SER A 415 -2.60 19.54 -8.79
CA SER A 415 -1.88 18.56 -7.98
C SER A 415 -2.36 18.57 -6.53
N GLN A 416 -2.79 19.73 -6.02
CA GLN A 416 -3.26 19.88 -4.65
C GLN A 416 -4.63 19.20 -4.48
N TYR A 417 -5.51 19.33 -5.47
CA TYR A 417 -6.75 18.54 -5.51
C TYR A 417 -6.50 17.03 -5.57
N ALA A 418 -5.42 16.58 -6.21
CA ALA A 418 -5.03 15.17 -6.19
C ALA A 418 -4.65 14.71 -4.76
N LEU A 419 -3.87 15.50 -4.01
CA LEU A 419 -3.54 15.19 -2.62
C LEU A 419 -4.77 15.17 -1.71
N LEU A 420 -5.70 16.10 -1.89
CA LEU A 420 -6.97 16.13 -1.16
C LEU A 420 -7.82 14.90 -1.47
N LEU A 421 -7.93 14.53 -2.76
CA LEU A 421 -8.62 13.33 -3.19
C LEU A 421 -8.02 12.08 -2.53
N LEU A 422 -6.69 11.95 -2.50
CA LEU A 422 -6.01 10.81 -1.88
C LEU A 422 -6.37 10.67 -0.40
N CYS A 423 -6.43 11.78 0.34
CA CYS A 423 -6.86 11.80 1.74
C CYS A 423 -8.33 11.37 1.91
N VAL A 424 -9.24 11.95 1.13
CA VAL A 424 -10.67 11.58 1.20
C VAL A 424 -10.86 10.10 0.89
N VAL A 425 -10.23 9.60 -0.18
CA VAL A 425 -10.35 8.21 -0.61
C VAL A 425 -9.79 7.23 0.45
N ILE A 426 -8.63 7.54 1.06
CA ILE A 426 -8.07 6.64 2.09
C ILE A 426 -8.93 6.64 3.36
N VAL A 427 -9.54 7.77 3.74
CA VAL A 427 -10.45 7.85 4.90
C VAL A 427 -11.70 7.00 4.65
N ILE A 428 -12.31 7.10 3.45
CA ILE A 428 -13.45 6.24 3.06
C ILE A 428 -13.04 4.77 3.09
N LEU A 429 -11.88 4.44 2.53
CA LEU A 429 -11.36 3.08 2.51
C LEU A 429 -11.18 2.52 3.93
N MET A 430 -10.64 3.31 4.86
CA MET A 430 -10.49 2.89 6.26
C MET A 430 -11.84 2.65 6.94
N GLY A 431 -12.83 3.54 6.74
CA GLY A 431 -14.17 3.36 7.27
C GLY A 431 -14.84 2.10 6.75
N LEU A 432 -14.76 1.86 5.43
CA LEU A 432 -15.28 0.67 4.78
C LEU A 432 -14.63 -0.61 5.29
N MET A 433 -13.30 -0.65 5.43
CA MET A 433 -12.58 -1.82 5.95
C MET A 433 -12.85 -2.07 7.44
N GLY A 434 -13.15 -1.02 8.21
CA GLY A 434 -13.64 -1.15 9.58
C GLY A 434 -14.98 -1.89 9.62
N PHE A 435 -15.93 -1.46 8.79
CA PHE A 435 -17.24 -2.10 8.66
C PHE A 435 -17.14 -3.56 8.22
N ILE A 436 -16.44 -3.85 7.11
CA ILE A 436 -16.29 -5.20 6.58
C ILE A 436 -15.80 -6.15 7.66
N ARG A 437 -14.71 -5.80 8.35
CA ARG A 437 -14.11 -6.66 9.38
C ARG A 437 -15.05 -6.94 10.55
N SER A 438 -15.78 -5.92 11.01
CA SER A 438 -16.77 -6.12 12.07
C SER A 438 -17.94 -6.97 11.59
N GLY A 439 -18.41 -6.73 10.36
CA GLY A 439 -19.52 -7.44 9.73
C GLY A 439 -19.22 -8.91 9.41
N LEU A 440 -17.96 -9.29 9.20
CA LEU A 440 -17.57 -10.69 8.96
C LEU A 440 -17.93 -11.63 10.13
N ARG A 441 -18.11 -11.10 11.34
CA ARG A 441 -18.59 -11.88 12.48
C ARG A 441 -20.10 -12.12 12.45
N MET A 442 -20.84 -11.52 11.52
CA MET A 442 -22.29 -11.65 11.39
C MET A 442 -22.99 -11.26 12.70
N ASP A 443 -23.79 -12.18 13.24
CA ASP A 443 -24.53 -12.12 14.49
C ASP A 443 -23.70 -12.58 15.70
N TRP A 444 -22.36 -12.58 15.62
CA TRP A 444 -21.49 -13.00 16.71
C TRP A 444 -20.71 -11.82 17.30
N HIS A 445 -20.75 -11.70 18.63
CA HIS A 445 -19.80 -10.85 19.36
C HIS A 445 -18.41 -11.49 19.38
N ILE A 446 -18.37 -12.80 19.67
CA ILE A 446 -17.17 -13.63 19.56
C ILE A 446 -17.54 -14.84 18.71
N TYR A 447 -16.96 -14.94 17.52
CA TYR A 447 -17.37 -15.92 16.53
C TYR A 447 -17.27 -17.37 17.04
N GLY A 448 -18.39 -18.09 16.99
CA GLY A 448 -18.48 -19.49 17.46
C GLY A 448 -18.55 -19.66 18.98
N ILE A 449 -18.60 -18.58 19.77
CA ILE A 449 -18.63 -18.65 21.24
C ILE A 449 -19.78 -17.84 21.81
N LEU A 450 -19.91 -16.57 21.42
CA LEU A 450 -20.93 -15.66 21.94
C LEU A 450 -21.75 -15.09 20.78
N GLN A 451 -22.88 -15.74 20.52
CA GLN A 451 -23.87 -15.30 19.54
C GLN A 451 -24.74 -14.19 20.15
N ASP A 452 -25.03 -13.16 19.36
CA ASP A 452 -26.02 -12.14 19.65
C ASP A 452 -27.40 -12.72 19.30
N THR A 453 -28.25 -12.90 20.31
CA THR A 453 -29.62 -13.43 20.16
C THR A 453 -30.66 -12.33 20.15
N SER A 454 -30.24 -11.06 20.17
CA SER A 454 -31.16 -9.93 20.13
C SER A 454 -31.83 -9.80 18.76
N GLN A 455 -33.00 -9.14 18.72
CA GLN A 455 -33.73 -8.88 17.47
C GLN A 455 -32.96 -7.99 16.47
N TRP A 456 -31.83 -7.41 16.88
CA TRP A 456 -30.99 -6.54 16.04
C TRP A 456 -29.73 -7.24 15.52
N ALA A 457 -29.59 -8.54 15.75
CA ALA A 457 -28.47 -9.36 15.31
C ALA A 457 -28.55 -9.68 13.80
N TYR A 458 -28.44 -8.66 12.94
CA TYR A 458 -28.45 -8.81 11.49
C TYR A 458 -27.34 -8.00 10.82
N THR A 459 -26.93 -8.44 9.64
CA THR A 459 -25.99 -7.68 8.81
C THR A 459 -26.70 -6.50 8.16
N PRO A 460 -26.29 -5.24 8.40
CA PRO A 460 -26.96 -4.09 7.81
C PRO A 460 -26.91 -4.07 6.29
N SER A 461 -27.91 -3.45 5.66
CA SER A 461 -27.94 -3.27 4.21
C SER A 461 -26.78 -2.39 3.73
N LEU A 462 -26.40 -2.55 2.45
CA LEU A 462 -25.37 -1.71 1.82
C LEU A 462 -25.69 -0.21 1.92
N ALA A 463 -26.98 0.15 1.81
CA ALA A 463 -27.44 1.53 1.95
C ALA A 463 -27.26 2.06 3.38
N TYR A 464 -27.59 1.27 4.39
CA TYR A 464 -27.38 1.65 5.79
C TYR A 464 -25.90 1.82 6.10
N MET A 465 -25.08 0.83 5.69
CA MET A 465 -23.62 0.92 5.79
C MET A 465 -23.08 2.19 5.15
N GLY A 466 -23.49 2.49 3.92
CA GLY A 466 -23.02 3.67 3.18
C GLY A 466 -23.33 4.98 3.92
N ARG A 467 -24.52 5.09 4.53
CA ARG A 467 -24.90 6.27 5.35
C ARG A 467 -24.03 6.41 6.59
N ILE A 468 -23.83 5.33 7.34
CA ILE A 468 -23.05 5.36 8.59
C ILE A 468 -21.57 5.61 8.30
N VAL A 469 -20.98 4.87 7.35
CA VAL A 469 -19.58 5.08 6.95
C VAL A 469 -19.40 6.49 6.38
N GLY A 470 -20.32 6.97 5.54
CA GLY A 470 -20.30 8.34 5.03
C GLY A 470 -20.35 9.40 6.12
N LEU A 471 -21.21 9.22 7.13
CA LEU A 471 -21.29 10.10 8.29
C LEU A 471 -19.97 10.11 9.08
N ILE A 472 -19.40 8.94 9.38
CA ILE A 472 -18.13 8.81 10.09
C ILE A 472 -17.01 9.51 9.32
N VAL A 473 -16.95 9.32 8.00
CA VAL A 473 -15.98 9.97 7.12
C VAL A 473 -16.15 11.49 7.15
N ALA A 474 -17.38 11.99 7.05
CA ALA A 474 -17.67 13.43 7.08
C ALA A 474 -17.28 14.06 8.43
N LEU A 475 -17.62 13.39 9.54
CA LEU A 475 -17.22 13.84 10.89
C LEU A 475 -15.69 13.83 11.04
N PHE A 476 -15.03 12.76 10.60
CA PHE A 476 -13.57 12.66 10.67
C PHE A 476 -12.88 13.76 9.85
N LEU A 477 -13.30 13.96 8.60
CA LEU A 477 -12.76 15.03 7.74
C LEU A 477 -13.07 16.41 8.30
N GLY A 478 -14.25 16.60 8.92
CA GLY A 478 -14.60 17.83 9.63
C GLY A 478 -13.67 18.11 10.81
N LEU A 479 -13.35 17.09 11.62
CA LEU A 479 -12.39 17.19 12.71
C LEU A 479 -10.97 17.50 12.18
N VAL A 480 -10.54 16.84 11.10
CA VAL A 480 -9.25 17.12 10.46
C VAL A 480 -9.19 18.57 9.96
N ALA A 481 -10.25 19.04 9.29
CA ALA A 481 -10.35 20.43 8.83
C ALA A 481 -10.32 21.41 10.00
N PHE A 482 -11.01 21.10 11.10
CA PHE A 482 -10.98 21.89 12.34
C PHE A 482 -9.57 21.96 12.95
N VAL A 483 -8.86 20.83 13.02
CA VAL A 483 -7.47 20.79 13.49
C VAL A 483 -6.54 21.60 12.57
N PHE A 484 -6.72 21.51 11.25
CA PHE A 484 -5.93 22.30 10.29
C PHE A 484 -6.18 23.80 10.45
N TRP A 485 -7.44 24.19 10.69
CA TRP A 485 -7.82 25.57 10.98
C TRP A 485 -7.20 26.06 12.30
N LEU A 486 -7.30 25.26 13.38
CA LEU A 486 -6.71 25.58 14.68
C LEU A 486 -5.18 25.77 14.57
N ALA A 487 -4.49 24.88 13.84
CA ALA A 487 -3.06 25.01 13.58
C ALA A 487 -2.73 26.33 12.85
N GLY A 488 -3.58 26.75 11.91
CA GLY A 488 -3.42 28.03 11.21
C GLY A 488 -3.59 29.29 12.08
N LEU A 489 -4.26 29.19 13.23
CA LEU A 489 -4.33 30.31 14.19
C LEU A 489 -3.02 30.50 14.95
N GLY A 490 -2.31 29.40 15.24
CA GLY A 490 -0.98 29.44 15.88
C GLY A 490 0.04 30.17 15.03
N ASP A 491 0.13 29.82 13.74
CA ASP A 491 1.07 30.44 12.78
C ASP A 491 0.89 31.96 12.69
N LYS A 492 -0.36 32.45 12.73
CA LYS A 492 -0.65 33.90 12.69
C LYS A 492 -0.15 34.62 13.93
N LYS A 493 -0.28 33.99 15.11
CA LYS A 493 0.14 34.57 16.38
C LYS A 493 1.66 34.60 16.51
N GLU A 494 2.35 33.61 15.97
CA GLU A 494 3.81 33.55 15.96
C GLU A 494 4.41 34.57 14.97
N LYS A 495 3.88 34.66 13.75
CA LYS A 495 4.26 35.71 12.78
C LYS A 495 3.97 37.13 13.29
N ALA A 496 2.86 37.33 14.00
CA ALA A 496 2.55 38.62 14.62
C ALA A 496 3.58 38.99 15.71
N LYS A 497 4.01 38.02 16.52
CA LYS A 497 5.08 38.22 17.51
C LYS A 497 6.43 38.50 16.85
N GLU A 498 6.82 37.75 15.80
CA GLU A 498 8.07 38.01 15.07
C GLU A 498 8.09 39.41 14.45
N HIS A 499 6.95 39.90 13.95
CA HIS A 499 6.82 41.27 13.45
C HIS A 499 6.98 42.30 14.58
N GLU A 500 6.32 42.07 15.73
CA GLU A 500 6.38 42.95 16.90
C GLU A 500 7.80 43.00 17.52
N TYR A 501 8.50 41.87 17.61
CA TYR A 501 9.90 41.83 18.07
C TYR A 501 10.89 42.38 17.02
N GLY A 502 10.59 42.24 15.72
CA GLY A 502 11.37 42.81 14.63
C GLY A 502 11.32 44.34 14.62
N GLU A 503 10.11 44.92 14.73
CA GLU A 503 9.92 46.37 14.84
C GLU A 503 10.55 46.96 16.10
N VAL A 504 10.44 46.28 17.25
CA VAL A 504 11.10 46.70 18.49
C VAL A 504 12.63 46.65 18.37
N SER A 505 13.20 45.72 17.59
CA SER A 505 14.65 45.66 17.39
C SER A 505 15.20 46.74 16.45
N THR A 506 14.39 47.21 15.50
CA THR A 506 14.75 48.32 14.60
C THR A 506 14.66 49.68 15.29
N ASP A 507 13.81 49.84 16.31
CA ASP A 507 13.70 51.08 17.09
C ASP A 507 14.86 51.31 18.09
N TYR A 508 15.80 50.36 18.22
CA TYR A 508 17.02 50.50 19.04
C TYR A 508 18.31 50.70 18.23
N GLU A 509 18.23 50.74 16.88
CA GLU A 509 19.39 50.92 16.00
C GLU A 509 19.46 52.30 15.29
N ASP A 510 18.58 53.25 15.63
CA ASP A 510 18.64 54.64 15.14
C ASP A 510 19.24 55.64 16.16
#